data_AF-A0A523Q436-F1
#
_entry.id   AF-A0A523Q436-F1
#
_cell.length_a   1.000
_cell.length_b   1.000
_cell.length_c   1.000
_cell.angle_alpha   90.00
_cell.angle_beta   90.00
_cell.angle_gamma   90.00
#
_symmetry.space_group_name_H-M   'P 1'
#
loop_
_entity.id
_entity.type
_entity.pdbx_description
1 polymer ?
#
loop_
_entity_poly.entity_id
_entity_poly.type
_entity_poly.pdbx_seq_one_letter_code
_entity_poly.pdbx_strand_id
1 'polypeptide(L)' 'MGLSIVKHVAQRHSGELRISSEVGKGSLFTISLPAMRVRQGRVQAQEQGLRQADA' A
#
# COMPACT_ATOMS: atom_id res chain seq x y z
N MET A 1 -7.71 -19.36 -5.63
CA MET A 1 -6.49 -19.45 -4.80
C MET A 1 -5.91 -18.08 -4.42
N GLY A 2 -5.68 -17.14 -5.35
CA GLY A 2 -5.08 -15.84 -4.99
C GLY A 2 -5.92 -14.99 -4.01
N LEU A 3 -7.24 -14.93 -4.22
CA LEU A 3 -8.16 -14.12 -3.41
C LEU A 3 -8.26 -14.51 -1.94
N SER A 4 -8.14 -15.81 -1.62
CA SER A 4 -8.15 -16.27 -0.23
C SER A 4 -6.88 -15.83 0.51
N ILE A 5 -5.73 -15.79 -0.18
CA ILE A 5 -4.47 -15.27 0.38
C ILE A 5 -4.61 -13.77 0.67
N VAL A 6 -5.10 -12.98 -0.29
CA VAL A 6 -5.27 -11.54 -0.11
C VAL A 6 -6.24 -11.22 1.03
N LYS A 7 -7.36 -11.94 1.11
CA LYS A 7 -8.34 -11.78 2.20
C LYS A 7 -7.68 -12.02 3.55
N HIS A 8 -6.92 -13.10 3.68
CA HIS A 8 -6.24 -13.44 4.93
C HIS A 8 -5.18 -12.40 5.33
N VAL A 9 -4.40 -11.93 4.37
CA VAL A 9 -3.41 -10.86 4.59
C VAL A 9 -4.11 -9.58 5.05
N ALA A 10 -5.16 -9.13 4.36
CA ALA A 10 -5.92 -7.93 4.77
C ALA A 10 -6.46 -8.08 6.20
N GLN A 11 -7.07 -9.23 6.53
CA GLN A 11 -7.62 -9.51 7.86
C GLN A 11 -6.54 -9.51 8.97
N ARG A 12 -5.37 -10.11 8.72
CA ARG A 12 -4.23 -10.08 9.65
C ARG A 12 -3.69 -8.66 9.87
N HIS A 13 -3.92 -7.77 8.91
CA HIS A 13 -3.58 -6.36 9.01
C HIS A 13 -4.70 -5.49 9.58
N SER A 14 -5.74 -6.11 10.15
CA SER A 14 -6.93 -5.43 10.68
C SER A 14 -7.63 -4.60 9.59
N GLY A 15 -7.49 -5.03 8.34
CA GLY A 15 -8.06 -4.40 7.17
C GLY A 15 -9.19 -5.23 6.56
N GLU A 16 -9.82 -4.63 5.55
CA GLU A 16 -10.98 -5.18 4.85
C GLU A 16 -10.67 -5.29 3.35
N LEU A 17 -11.13 -6.37 2.71
CA LEU A 17 -11.11 -6.53 1.26
C LEU A 17 -12.55 -6.44 0.73
N ARG A 18 -12.80 -5.48 -0.15
CA ARG A 18 -14.06 -5.30 -0.87
C ARG A 18 -13.87 -5.59 -2.35
N ILE A 19 -14.89 -6.19 -2.96
CA ILE A 19 -14.87 -6.59 -4.36
C ILE A 19 -16.15 -6.11 -5.01
N SER A 20 -16.04 -5.38 -6.11
CA SER A 20 -17.15 -5.03 -6.98
C SER A 20 -16.86 -5.58 -8.36
N SER A 21 -17.82 -6.29 -8.98
CA SER A 21 -17.63 -6.86 -10.29
C SER A 21 -18.88 -6.71 -11.12
N GLU A 22 -18.70 -6.37 -12.39
CA GLU A 22 -19.79 -6.26 -13.36
C GLU A 22 -19.39 -7.00 -14.65
N VAL A 23 -20.32 -7.80 -15.17
CA VAL A 23 -20.10 -8.59 -16.39
C VAL A 23 -19.77 -7.66 -17.55
N GLY A 24 -18.68 -7.95 -18.26
CA GLY A 24 -18.21 -7.13 -19.38
C GLY A 24 -17.47 -5.84 -18.98
N LYS A 25 -17.42 -5.47 -17.69
CA LYS A 25 -16.65 -4.30 -17.20
C LYS A 25 -15.44 -4.68 -16.35
N GLY A 26 -15.40 -5.92 -15.88
CA GLY A 26 -14.31 -6.44 -15.05
C GLY A 26 -14.60 -6.33 -13.55
N SER A 27 -13.54 -6.39 -12.75
CA SER A 27 -13.63 -6.45 -11.29
C SER A 27 -12.70 -5.43 -10.65
N LEU A 28 -13.22 -4.70 -9.66
CA LEU A 28 -12.49 -3.78 -8.79
C LEU A 28 -12.29 -4.44 -7.42
N PHE A 29 -11.04 -4.45 -6.97
CA PHE A 29 -10.63 -4.97 -5.66
C PHE A 29 -10.08 -3.82 -4.82
N THR A 30 -10.72 -3.55 -3.70
CA THR A 30 -10.35 -2.46 -2.79
C THR A 30 -9.90 -3.03 -1.45
N ILE A 31 -8.71 -2.63 -0.99
CA ILE A 31 -8.20 -2.99 0.34
C ILE A 31 -8.17 -1.75 1.21
N SER A 32 -8.83 -1.81 2.36
CA SER A 32 -8.79 -0.76 3.38
C SER A 32 -7.94 -1.21 4.55
N LEU A 33 -6.94 -0.42 4.93
CA LEU A 33 -6.05 -0.68 6.07
C LEU A 33 -6.19 0.45 7.10
N PRO A 34 -6.08 0.16 8.41
CA PRO A 34 -6.04 1.19 9.43
C PRO A 34 -4.83 2.12 9.21
N ALA A 35 -5.03 3.43 9.34
CA ALA A 35 -3.97 4.42 9.11
C ALA A 35 -2.72 4.16 9.97
N MET A 36 -2.88 3.68 11.20
CA MET A 36 -1.77 3.34 12.09
C MET A 36 -0.86 2.21 11.57
N ARG A 37 -1.34 1.39 10.62
CA ARG A 37 -0.58 0.31 9.98
C ARG A 37 0.17 0.80 8.74
N VAL A 38 -0.11 2.01 8.27
CA VAL A 38 0.58 2.61 7.13
C VAL A 38 1.85 3.27 7.62
N ARG A 39 2.99 2.68 7.29
CA ARG A 39 4.29 3.32 7.52
C ARG A 39 4.42 4.47 6.53
N GLN A 40 4.51 5.69 7.01
CA GLN A 40 4.91 6.82 6.17
C GLN A 40 6.36 6.57 5.73
N GLY A 41 6.54 6.28 4.45
CA GLY A 41 7.87 6.25 3.86
C GLY A 41 8.48 7.62 4.01
N ARG A 42 9.58 7.73 4.74
CA ARG A 42 10.42 8.93 4.71
C ARG A 42 10.98 9.04 3.28
N VAL A 43 10.55 10.04 2.53
CA VAL A 43 11.29 10.48 1.34
C VAL A 43 12.53 11.21 1.89
N GLN A 44 13.58 10.44 2.16
CA GLN A 44 14.88 10.95 2.63
C GLN A 44 15.96 10.44 1.68
N ALA A 45 16.21 11.16 0.58
CA ALA A 45 17.49 11.17 -0.13
C ALA A 45 17.39 12.03 -1.40
N GLN A 46 17.95 13.25 -1.37
CA GLN A 46 18.77 13.89 -2.43
C GLN A 46 18.91 15.42 -2.21
N GLU A 47 19.38 15.88 -1.05
CA GLU A 47 19.85 17.28 -0.92
C GLU A 47 21.21 17.42 -0.22
N GLN A 48 21.80 16.32 0.27
CA GLN A 48 23.05 16.35 1.04
C GLN A 48 24.33 16.32 0.17
N GLY A 49 24.22 16.44 -1.17
CA GLY A 49 25.34 16.23 -2.09
C GLY A 49 26.20 17.44 -2.46
N LEU A 50 25.83 18.69 -2.14
CA LEU A 50 26.52 19.86 -2.73
C LEU A 50 27.13 20.88 -1.74
N ARG A 51 27.02 20.68 -0.42
CA ARG A 51 27.65 21.60 0.57
C ARG A 51 29.08 21.20 0.98
N GLN A 52 29.67 20.17 0.38
CA GLN A 52 30.96 19.62 0.82
C GLN A 52 32.16 19.98 -0.09
N ALA A 53 32.03 20.97 -0.98
CA ALA A 53 33.09 21.34 -1.92
C ALA A 53 33.91 22.58 -1.51
N ASP A 54 33.87 22.98 -0.23
CA ASP A 54 34.70 24.06 0.31
C ASP A 54 35.47 23.55 1.55
N ALA A 55 36.58 22.86 1.32
CA ALA A 55 37.62 22.55 2.31
C ALA A 55 38.98 22.50 1.64
#